data_AF-A0A183KKD0-F1
#
_entry.id   AF-A0A183KKD0-F1
#
_cell.length_a   1.000
_cell.length_b   1.000
_cell.length_c   1.000
_cell.angle_alpha   90.00
_cell.angle_beta   90.00
_cell.angle_gamma   90.00
#
_symmetry.space_group_name_H-M   'P 1'
#
loop_
_entity.id
_entity.type
_entity.pdbx_description
1 polymer ?
#
loop_
_entity_poly.entity_id
_entity_poly.type
_entity_poly.pdbx_seq_one_letter_code
_entity_poly.pdbx_strand_id
1 'polypeptide(L)'
;TQWLYLYRLYSLKQSDEECNSNQFIILTDNYVHLENDILLNNDRVISVQSIEYEDNELIQINCINLQCFIEIVHSKWDLWLILKNGLYEHVSMFEKSIDEMCETFPLFCLLSKMERIELLSNWSIPYCDYAAPLKCSVEDFTDQKQNSYQSSLDTNYGLVNLNKWIKRLFPYLLDCVMIWCKAEKCWKITGVINEFHQHIELLDSLKWIPSINQWFTQFYSTLQLTFLRMTLNSLLNAERNHKWINECIRKKQLIPVIILELTIRLMNWQKLEKIIIKEDRRDEFVKIIEYFEEQLNSIIEPLKTIPISYDNQFSSRIDQLTCQMLIGTILGFIYLIQDLRKESNLDENNFIWQRLIKTQLISSTLNPERNEYFSNELNEYNDIPTIGIKQFSTIHPYKWDNQSLLINNNTLYIPLLNTSQELIQLGSALNNHEFGLLIGSFGSGKQTIIRQLAFLLGRRLIEFSFNIFNDTFENTLKNDILSCIRIGCLFSIMNMHVSGFFSFRVNSISYKFIHGFFLKKISSLNTFRGHIKLLLGILHSFYRSIFVDKCYAI
;
A
#
# COMPACT_ATOMS: atom_id res chain seq x y z
N THR A 1 -16.66 -16.14 -15.95
CA THR A 1 -16.41 -14.97 -15.06
C THR A 1 -16.41 -13.64 -15.80
N GLN A 2 -15.60 -13.43 -16.85
CA GLN A 2 -15.55 -12.14 -17.58
C GLN A 2 -16.90 -11.69 -18.15
N TRP A 3 -17.67 -12.61 -18.73
CA TRP A 3 -19.02 -12.34 -19.22
C TRP A 3 -19.93 -11.78 -18.11
N LEU A 4 -19.88 -12.36 -16.90
CA LEU A 4 -20.71 -11.93 -15.77
C LEU A 4 -20.42 -10.49 -15.34
N TYR A 5 -19.15 -10.08 -15.30
CA TYR A 5 -18.77 -8.71 -14.95
C TYR A 5 -19.26 -7.71 -16.00
N LEU A 6 -19.04 -8.01 -17.28
CA LEU A 6 -19.55 -7.15 -18.36
C LEU A 6 -21.07 -7.10 -18.35
N TYR A 7 -21.75 -8.23 -18.18
CA TYR A 7 -23.21 -8.30 -18.07
C TYR A 7 -23.73 -7.39 -16.97
N ARG A 8 -23.10 -7.41 -15.78
CA ARG A 8 -23.44 -6.50 -14.69
C ARG A 8 -23.25 -5.04 -15.10
N LEU A 9 -22.12 -4.67 -15.71
CA LEU A 9 -21.86 -3.30 -16.15
C LEU A 9 -22.90 -2.80 -17.16
N TYR A 10 -23.23 -3.61 -18.17
CA TYR A 10 -24.27 -3.29 -19.16
C TYR A 10 -25.66 -3.20 -18.52
N SER A 11 -25.99 -4.08 -17.56
CA SER A 11 -27.28 -4.07 -16.86
C SER A 11 -27.44 -2.86 -15.92
N LEU A 12 -26.35 -2.39 -15.32
CA LEU A 12 -26.34 -1.31 -14.35
C LEU A 12 -26.26 0.08 -15.01
N LYS A 13 -26.07 0.16 -16.33
CA LYS A 13 -25.86 1.40 -17.10
C LYS A 13 -24.84 2.35 -16.44
N GLN A 14 -23.77 1.78 -15.88
CA GLN A 14 -22.79 2.55 -15.09
C GLN A 14 -21.80 3.37 -15.93
N SER A 15 -21.90 3.32 -17.26
CA SER A 15 -21.15 4.17 -18.18
C SER A 15 -22.11 4.91 -19.11
N ASP A 16 -21.95 6.24 -19.22
CA ASP A 16 -22.67 7.10 -20.17
C ASP A 16 -22.29 6.83 -21.63
N GLU A 17 -21.24 6.06 -21.87
CA GLU A 17 -20.90 5.61 -23.22
C GLU A 17 -21.96 4.61 -23.65
N GLU A 18 -22.70 4.96 -24.71
CA GLU A 18 -23.56 4.10 -25.51
C GLU A 18 -22.71 2.97 -26.12
N CYS A 19 -22.12 2.12 -25.29
CA CYS A 19 -21.49 0.89 -25.70
C CYS A 19 -22.55 0.09 -26.45
N ASN A 20 -22.23 -0.40 -27.65
CA ASN A 20 -23.09 -1.17 -28.54
C ASN A 20 -23.75 -2.35 -27.80
N SER A 21 -24.81 -2.08 -27.07
CA SER A 21 -25.51 -3.04 -26.21
C SER A 21 -26.03 -4.20 -27.06
N ASN A 22 -26.42 -3.91 -28.30
CA ASN A 22 -26.82 -4.89 -29.30
C ASN A 22 -25.72 -5.93 -29.62
N GLN A 23 -24.45 -5.52 -29.70
CA GLN A 23 -23.34 -6.46 -29.93
C GLN A 23 -23.06 -7.32 -28.69
N PHE A 24 -23.19 -6.74 -27.49
CA PHE A 24 -23.04 -7.49 -26.24
C PHE A 24 -24.20 -8.46 -25.98
N ILE A 25 -25.43 -8.12 -26.40
CA ILE A 25 -26.59 -9.01 -26.37
C ILE A 25 -26.33 -10.24 -27.23
N ILE A 26 -25.86 -10.05 -28.47
CA ILE A 26 -25.51 -11.17 -29.37
C ILE A 26 -24.42 -12.07 -28.76
N LEU A 27 -23.39 -11.49 -28.13
CA LEU A 27 -22.38 -12.26 -27.41
C LEU A 27 -22.94 -13.00 -26.20
N THR A 28 -23.91 -12.41 -25.51
CA THR A 28 -24.60 -13.04 -24.38
C THR A 28 -25.45 -14.22 -24.83
N ASP A 29 -26.19 -14.07 -25.93
CA ASP A 29 -26.98 -15.15 -26.51
C ASP A 29 -26.09 -16.33 -26.94
N ASN A 30 -24.93 -16.05 -27.55
CA ASN A 30 -23.93 -17.06 -27.89
C ASN A 30 -23.34 -17.75 -26.65
N TYR A 31 -23.10 -17.01 -25.56
CA TYR A 31 -22.63 -17.59 -24.30
C TYR A 31 -23.68 -18.51 -23.68
N VAL A 32 -24.94 -18.06 -23.59
CA VAL A 32 -26.06 -18.83 -23.03
C VAL A 32 -26.32 -20.09 -23.86
N HIS A 33 -26.28 -20.00 -25.19
CA HIS A 33 -26.38 -21.16 -26.07
C HIS A 33 -25.28 -22.19 -25.80
N LEU A 34 -24.05 -21.72 -25.60
CA LEU A 34 -22.90 -22.59 -25.36
C LEU A 34 -22.94 -23.24 -23.96
N GLU A 35 -23.36 -22.49 -22.95
CA GLU A 35 -23.54 -22.98 -21.57
C GLU A 35 -24.64 -24.05 -21.51
N ASN A 36 -25.79 -23.79 -22.14
CA ASN A 36 -26.91 -24.73 -22.22
C ASN A 36 -26.54 -26.00 -23.01
N ASP A 37 -25.79 -25.89 -24.11
CA ASP A 37 -25.32 -27.05 -24.89
C ASP A 37 -24.40 -27.99 -24.09
N ILE A 38 -23.54 -27.44 -23.22
CA ILE A 38 -22.54 -28.21 -22.45
C ILE A 38 -23.13 -28.77 -21.15
N LEU A 39 -23.93 -27.98 -20.43
CA LEU A 39 -24.43 -28.33 -19.08
C LEU A 39 -25.75 -29.10 -19.08
N LEU A 40 -26.65 -28.90 -20.06
CA LEU A 40 -27.99 -29.50 -20.03
C LEU A 40 -28.10 -30.82 -20.80
N ASN A 41 -27.11 -31.20 -21.60
CA ASN A 41 -27.27 -32.30 -22.57
C ASN A 41 -26.35 -33.51 -22.41
N ASN A 42 -25.49 -33.62 -21.38
CA ASN A 42 -24.59 -34.78 -21.31
C ASN A 42 -24.32 -35.30 -19.89
N ASP A 43 -25.18 -36.23 -19.44
CA ASP A 43 -24.83 -37.34 -18.52
C ASP A 43 -23.60 -38.16 -19.00
N ARG A 44 -23.10 -37.90 -20.22
CA ARG A 44 -21.94 -38.53 -20.86
C ARG A 44 -20.58 -37.92 -20.48
N VAL A 45 -20.55 -36.68 -19.99
CA VAL A 45 -19.30 -35.97 -19.65
C VAL A 45 -19.01 -36.07 -18.16
N ILE A 46 -20.03 -35.93 -17.31
CA ILE A 46 -19.91 -36.07 -15.87
C ILE A 46 -20.66 -37.33 -15.47
N SER A 47 -19.95 -38.30 -14.94
CA SER A 47 -20.52 -39.53 -14.36
C SER A 47 -20.36 -39.49 -12.85
N VAL A 48 -21.41 -39.79 -12.11
CA VAL A 48 -21.33 -39.94 -10.66
C VAL A 48 -20.92 -41.39 -10.36
N GLN A 49 -19.74 -41.57 -9.75
CA GLN A 49 -19.27 -42.87 -9.30
C GLN A 49 -19.29 -42.90 -7.77
N SER A 50 -19.87 -43.95 -7.21
CA SER A 50 -19.81 -44.20 -5.76
C SER A 50 -18.62 -45.09 -5.45
N ILE A 51 -17.71 -44.61 -4.62
CA ILE A 51 -16.59 -45.40 -4.11
C ILE A 51 -16.88 -45.72 -2.64
N GLU A 52 -16.81 -47.01 -2.28
CA GLU A 52 -16.82 -47.42 -0.88
C GLU A 52 -15.46 -47.10 -0.26
N TYR A 53 -15.46 -46.25 0.75
CA TYR A 53 -14.31 -45.98 1.59
C TYR A 53 -14.45 -46.78 2.90
N GLU A 54 -13.32 -47.14 3.52
CA GLU A 54 -13.28 -47.98 4.73
C GLU A 54 -14.35 -47.53 5.75
N ASP A 55 -15.12 -48.51 6.27
CA ASP A 55 -16.34 -48.37 7.11
C ASP A 55 -17.70 -48.16 6.41
N ASN A 56 -17.88 -48.67 5.16
CA ASN A 56 -19.17 -48.67 4.43
C ASN A 56 -19.78 -47.28 4.13
N GLU A 57 -18.99 -46.21 4.20
CA GLU A 57 -19.44 -44.90 3.73
C GLU A 57 -19.26 -44.81 2.19
N LEU A 58 -20.38 -44.69 1.48
CA LEU A 58 -20.42 -44.47 0.03
C LEU A 58 -20.14 -42.99 -0.27
N ILE A 59 -18.93 -42.70 -0.75
CA ILE A 59 -18.58 -41.36 -1.21
C ILE A 59 -18.92 -41.24 -2.70
N GLN A 60 -19.78 -40.29 -3.05
CA GLN A 60 -20.06 -39.96 -4.44
C GLN A 60 -19.00 -39.01 -4.99
N ILE A 61 -18.35 -39.41 -6.07
CA ILE A 61 -17.34 -38.62 -6.78
C ILE A 61 -17.84 -38.35 -8.19
N ASN A 62 -17.76 -37.08 -8.60
CA ASN A 62 -18.04 -36.67 -9.97
C ASN A 62 -16.81 -36.93 -10.83
N CYS A 63 -16.89 -37.91 -11.72
CA CYS A 63 -15.84 -38.29 -12.66
C CYS A 63 -16.10 -37.65 -14.03
N ILE A 64 -15.14 -36.88 -14.55
CA ILE A 64 -15.21 -36.25 -15.86
C ILE A 64 -14.60 -37.19 -16.92
N ASN A 65 -15.38 -37.55 -17.95
CA ASN A 65 -14.85 -38.23 -19.12
C ASN A 65 -14.08 -37.23 -20.00
N LEU A 66 -12.77 -37.24 -19.86
CA LEU A 66 -11.84 -36.34 -20.56
C LEU A 66 -11.96 -36.43 -22.09
N GLN A 67 -12.20 -37.62 -22.65
CA GLN A 67 -12.31 -37.81 -24.10
C GLN A 67 -13.56 -37.08 -24.65
N CYS A 68 -14.72 -37.33 -24.03
CA CYS A 68 -15.96 -36.66 -24.38
C CYS A 68 -15.87 -35.15 -24.17
N PHE A 69 -15.23 -34.71 -23.08
CA PHE A 69 -15.00 -33.29 -22.81
C PHE A 69 -14.16 -32.64 -23.91
N ILE A 70 -13.04 -33.26 -24.30
CA ILE A 70 -12.16 -32.77 -25.36
C ILE A 70 -12.90 -32.68 -26.70
N GLU A 71 -13.68 -33.70 -27.07
CA GLU A 71 -14.46 -33.71 -28.32
C GLU A 71 -15.50 -32.58 -28.36
N ILE A 72 -16.21 -32.35 -27.24
CA ILE A 72 -17.19 -31.26 -27.13
C ILE A 72 -16.50 -29.90 -27.24
N VAL A 73 -15.40 -29.69 -26.51
CA VAL A 73 -14.63 -28.44 -26.56
C VAL A 73 -14.11 -28.17 -27.98
N HIS A 74 -13.59 -29.19 -28.67
CA HIS A 74 -13.13 -29.07 -30.06
C HIS A 74 -14.27 -28.72 -31.02
N SER A 75 -15.44 -29.36 -30.88
CA SER A 75 -16.59 -29.12 -31.77
C SER A 75 -17.13 -27.68 -31.69
N LYS A 76 -16.83 -26.96 -30.60
CA LYS A 76 -17.27 -25.59 -30.33
C LYS A 76 -16.10 -24.60 -30.22
N TRP A 77 -14.89 -25.00 -30.63
CA TRP A 77 -13.67 -24.21 -30.43
C TRP A 77 -13.74 -22.82 -31.08
N ASP A 78 -14.29 -22.73 -32.28
CA ASP A 78 -14.44 -21.46 -32.99
C ASP A 78 -15.39 -20.51 -32.26
N LEU A 79 -16.49 -21.02 -31.68
CA LEU A 79 -17.40 -20.23 -30.85
C LEU A 79 -16.72 -19.73 -29.58
N TRP A 80 -15.90 -20.56 -28.94
CA TRP A 80 -15.08 -20.15 -27.80
C TRP A 80 -14.09 -19.04 -28.16
N LEU A 81 -13.47 -19.11 -29.33
CA LEU A 81 -12.58 -18.05 -29.82
C LEU A 81 -13.32 -16.75 -30.11
N ILE A 82 -14.49 -16.82 -30.74
CA ILE A 82 -15.35 -15.65 -31.00
C ILE A 82 -15.78 -15.01 -29.68
N LEU A 83 -16.25 -15.80 -28.71
CA LEU A 83 -16.62 -15.30 -27.38
C LEU A 83 -15.43 -14.66 -26.67
N LYS A 84 -14.27 -15.31 -26.69
CA LYS A 84 -13.05 -14.78 -26.08
C LYS A 84 -12.69 -13.42 -26.70
N ASN A 85 -12.60 -13.34 -28.03
CA ASN A 85 -12.23 -12.10 -28.71
C ASN A 85 -13.25 -11.00 -28.49
N GLY A 86 -14.55 -11.31 -28.59
CA GLY A 86 -15.62 -10.36 -28.31
C GLY A 86 -15.60 -9.83 -26.88
N LEU A 87 -15.36 -10.70 -25.89
CA LEU A 87 -15.20 -10.25 -24.49
C LEU A 87 -14.01 -9.30 -24.32
N TYR A 88 -12.87 -9.56 -24.97
CA TYR A 88 -11.72 -8.65 -24.94
C TYR A 88 -11.99 -7.30 -25.61
N GLU A 89 -12.72 -7.30 -26.74
CA GLU A 89 -13.16 -6.07 -27.41
C GLU A 89 -14.06 -5.24 -26.50
N HIS A 90 -15.08 -5.84 -25.87
CA HIS A 90 -15.95 -5.12 -24.94
C HIS A 90 -15.19 -4.63 -23.70
N VAL A 91 -14.22 -5.38 -23.18
CA VAL A 91 -13.30 -4.92 -22.12
C VAL A 91 -12.48 -3.69 -22.56
N SER A 92 -12.13 -3.58 -23.84
CA SER A 92 -11.42 -2.41 -24.39
C SER A 92 -12.28 -1.16 -24.46
N MET A 93 -13.60 -1.30 -24.63
CA MET A 93 -14.52 -0.15 -24.65
C MET A 93 -14.54 0.60 -23.31
N PHE A 94 -14.33 -0.08 -22.18
CA PHE A 94 -14.29 0.56 -20.86
C PHE A 94 -12.94 1.24 -20.52
N GLU A 95 -11.96 1.28 -21.44
CA GLU A 95 -10.63 1.86 -21.14
C GLU A 95 -10.70 3.30 -20.69
N LYS A 96 -11.52 4.13 -21.37
CA LYS A 96 -11.64 5.54 -21.04
C LYS A 96 -12.24 5.76 -19.65
N SER A 97 -13.34 5.07 -19.33
CA SER A 97 -13.95 5.12 -17.99
C SER A 97 -13.00 4.63 -16.89
N ILE A 98 -12.21 3.59 -17.18
CA ILE A 98 -11.18 3.07 -16.26
C ILE A 98 -10.06 4.10 -16.04
N ASP A 99 -9.64 4.81 -17.08
CA ASP A 99 -8.63 5.87 -16.95
C ASP A 99 -9.17 7.06 -16.15
N GLU A 100 -10.40 7.51 -16.39
CA GLU A 100 -11.06 8.57 -15.59
C GLU A 100 -11.20 8.18 -14.11
N MET A 101 -11.51 6.91 -13.84
CA MET A 101 -11.53 6.34 -12.50
C MET A 101 -10.16 6.44 -11.81
N CYS A 102 -9.09 6.13 -12.54
CA CYS A 102 -7.72 6.25 -12.04
C CYS A 102 -7.26 7.70 -11.88
N GLU A 103 -7.78 8.64 -12.67
CA GLU A 103 -7.50 10.07 -12.49
C GLU A 103 -8.16 10.62 -11.23
N THR A 104 -9.38 10.15 -10.91
CA THR A 104 -10.10 10.59 -9.71
C THR A 104 -9.51 9.99 -8.43
N PHE A 105 -9.16 8.71 -8.44
CA PHE A 105 -8.53 8.03 -7.30
C PHE A 105 -7.30 7.21 -7.77
N PRO A 106 -6.09 7.81 -7.72
CA PRO A 106 -4.88 7.25 -8.32
C PRO A 106 -4.48 5.84 -7.87
N LEU A 107 -4.82 5.43 -6.64
CA LEU A 107 -4.47 4.10 -6.13
C LEU A 107 -5.08 2.96 -6.94
N PHE A 108 -6.15 3.20 -7.72
CA PHE A 108 -6.69 2.19 -8.64
C PHE A 108 -5.73 1.79 -9.76
N CYS A 109 -4.68 2.58 -10.03
CA CYS A 109 -3.64 2.20 -10.97
C CYS A 109 -2.93 0.88 -10.58
N LEU A 110 -2.95 0.53 -9.28
CA LEU A 110 -2.34 -0.71 -8.76
C LEU A 110 -3.17 -1.97 -9.04
N LEU A 111 -4.44 -1.79 -9.40
CA LEU A 111 -5.30 -2.87 -9.84
C LEU A 111 -5.00 -3.14 -11.32
N SER A 112 -4.95 -4.41 -11.71
CA SER A 112 -4.97 -4.82 -13.10
C SER A 112 -6.26 -4.36 -13.78
N LYS A 113 -6.27 -4.27 -15.11
CA LYS A 113 -7.46 -3.87 -15.88
C LYS A 113 -8.68 -4.72 -15.51
N MET A 114 -8.51 -6.03 -15.36
CA MET A 114 -9.59 -6.94 -14.98
C MET A 114 -10.08 -6.74 -13.54
N GLU A 115 -9.17 -6.47 -12.60
CA GLU A 115 -9.57 -6.15 -11.21
C GLU A 115 -10.39 -4.85 -11.14
N ARG A 116 -10.07 -3.84 -11.97
CA ARG A 116 -10.86 -2.59 -12.03
C ARG A 116 -12.26 -2.84 -12.59
N ILE A 117 -12.37 -3.64 -13.64
CA ILE A 117 -13.67 -4.04 -14.22
C ILE A 117 -14.49 -4.83 -13.21
N GLU A 118 -13.85 -5.76 -12.48
CA GLU A 118 -14.49 -6.51 -11.42
C GLU A 118 -15.01 -5.58 -10.31
N LEU A 119 -14.19 -4.63 -9.84
CA LEU A 119 -14.58 -3.63 -8.84
C LEU A 119 -15.80 -2.83 -9.32
N LEU A 120 -15.78 -2.30 -10.55
CA LEU A 120 -16.91 -1.57 -11.13
C LEU A 120 -18.18 -2.43 -11.15
N SER A 121 -18.06 -3.67 -11.67
CA SER A 121 -19.20 -4.56 -11.86
C SER A 121 -19.86 -5.03 -10.56
N ASN A 122 -19.13 -5.04 -9.45
CA ASN A 122 -19.58 -5.60 -8.17
C ASN A 122 -19.88 -4.52 -7.12
N TRP A 123 -19.65 -3.23 -7.40
CA TRP A 123 -19.81 -2.16 -6.40
C TRP A 123 -21.27 -1.92 -5.98
N SER A 124 -22.22 -2.09 -6.89
CA SER A 124 -23.64 -1.84 -6.61
C SER A 124 -24.33 -2.95 -5.81
N ILE A 125 -23.61 -4.02 -5.45
CA ILE A 125 -24.17 -5.20 -4.76
C ILE A 125 -23.80 -5.21 -3.26
N PRO A 126 -24.37 -4.31 -2.43
CA PRO A 126 -24.64 -4.61 -1.02
C PRO A 126 -26.11 -5.03 -0.80
N TYR A 127 -26.97 -4.82 -1.80
CA TYR A 127 -28.43 -4.88 -1.66
C TYR A 127 -29.05 -6.26 -1.94
N CYS A 128 -28.32 -7.24 -2.47
CA CYS A 128 -28.88 -8.55 -2.82
C CYS A 128 -28.65 -9.64 -1.75
N ASP A 129 -27.86 -9.38 -0.70
CA ASP A 129 -27.58 -10.33 0.39
C ASP A 129 -28.60 -10.20 1.56
N TYR A 130 -29.90 -10.05 1.26
CA TYR A 130 -30.95 -10.00 2.29
C TYR A 130 -31.60 -11.36 2.55
N ALA A 131 -31.12 -12.02 3.61
CA ALA A 131 -31.95 -12.93 4.42
C ALA A 131 -31.56 -13.04 5.90
N ALA A 132 -30.47 -12.42 6.38
CA ALA A 132 -30.10 -12.51 7.79
C ALA A 132 -29.63 -11.15 8.38
N PRO A 133 -30.20 -10.70 9.52
CA PRO A 133 -29.68 -9.55 10.24
C PRO A 133 -28.38 -9.92 10.94
N LEU A 134 -27.25 -9.37 10.49
CA LEU A 134 -26.00 -9.49 11.23
C LEU A 134 -26.00 -8.51 12.41
N LYS A 135 -26.02 -9.07 13.62
CA LYS A 135 -25.53 -8.37 14.81
C LYS A 135 -24.01 -8.49 14.79
N CYS A 136 -23.31 -7.40 14.50
CA CYS A 136 -21.93 -7.24 14.91
C CYS A 136 -21.92 -6.03 15.84
N SER A 137 -22.15 -6.28 17.13
CA SER A 137 -21.97 -5.27 18.17
C SER A 137 -20.50 -5.30 18.61
N VAL A 138 -19.99 -4.13 19.01
CA VAL A 138 -18.63 -3.97 19.59
C VAL A 138 -18.43 -4.87 20.83
N GLU A 139 -19.51 -5.26 21.49
CA GLU A 139 -19.52 -6.17 22.65
C GLU A 139 -19.18 -7.64 22.30
N ASP A 140 -19.27 -8.04 21.03
CA ASP A 140 -19.06 -9.44 20.60
C ASP A 140 -17.56 -9.79 20.38
N PHE A 141 -16.66 -8.80 20.42
CA PHE A 141 -15.21 -8.99 20.23
C PHE A 141 -14.46 -9.40 21.51
N THR A 142 -15.14 -9.42 22.68
CA THR A 142 -14.50 -9.79 23.95
C THR A 142 -14.53 -11.28 24.28
N ASP A 143 -15.19 -12.12 23.48
CA ASP A 143 -15.31 -13.56 23.75
C ASP A 143 -14.27 -14.41 23.01
N GLN A 144 -13.55 -15.22 23.78
CA GLN A 144 -12.43 -16.10 23.38
C GLN A 144 -12.80 -17.30 22.48
N LYS A 145 -13.91 -17.25 21.73
CA LYS A 145 -14.32 -18.35 20.83
C LYS A 145 -14.18 -17.92 19.37
N GLN A 146 -12.95 -17.94 18.87
CA GLN A 146 -12.57 -17.57 17.50
C GLN A 146 -13.08 -18.52 16.39
N ASN A 147 -13.70 -19.66 16.70
CA ASN A 147 -13.95 -20.70 15.70
C ASN A 147 -15.37 -20.73 15.10
N SER A 148 -16.32 -19.91 15.58
CA SER A 148 -17.71 -19.92 15.06
C SER A 148 -18.06 -18.75 14.15
N TYR A 149 -17.16 -17.77 13.97
CA TYR A 149 -17.42 -16.55 13.18
C TYR A 149 -16.94 -16.62 11.72
N GLN A 150 -16.08 -17.59 11.38
CA GLN A 150 -15.61 -17.78 10.00
C GLN A 150 -16.75 -18.21 9.07
N SER A 151 -17.73 -19.00 9.57
CA SER A 151 -18.82 -19.51 8.74
C SER A 151 -19.89 -18.47 8.38
N SER A 152 -19.99 -17.35 9.08
CA SER A 152 -20.97 -16.29 8.77
C SER A 152 -20.41 -15.18 7.87
N LEU A 153 -19.11 -14.93 7.91
CA LEU A 153 -18.40 -14.04 6.97
C LEU A 153 -18.42 -14.56 5.53
N ASP A 154 -18.41 -15.89 5.36
CA ASP A 154 -18.45 -16.56 4.05
C ASP A 154 -19.77 -16.36 3.27
N THR A 155 -20.80 -15.76 3.88
CA THR A 155 -22.13 -15.58 3.26
C THR A 155 -22.45 -14.17 2.75
N ASN A 156 -21.58 -13.18 2.98
CA ASN A 156 -21.75 -11.80 2.50
C ASN A 156 -20.79 -11.47 1.36
N TYR A 157 -21.23 -11.70 0.12
CA TYR A 157 -20.41 -11.46 -1.07
C TYR A 157 -19.98 -9.98 -1.19
N GLY A 158 -20.81 -9.03 -0.74
CA GLY A 158 -20.49 -7.60 -0.76
C GLY A 158 -19.30 -7.22 0.14
N LEU A 159 -19.27 -7.69 1.39
CA LEU A 159 -18.18 -7.42 2.35
C LEU A 159 -16.90 -8.15 1.94
N VAL A 160 -17.02 -9.40 1.49
CA VAL A 160 -15.88 -10.18 0.97
C VAL A 160 -15.21 -9.46 -0.22
N ASN A 161 -16.01 -8.93 -1.14
CA ASN A 161 -15.50 -8.16 -2.28
C ASN A 161 -14.86 -6.84 -1.84
N LEU A 162 -15.47 -6.10 -0.90
CA LEU A 162 -14.84 -4.87 -0.38
C LEU A 162 -13.49 -5.18 0.26
N ASN A 163 -13.42 -6.17 1.16
CA ASN A 163 -12.19 -6.51 1.87
C ASN A 163 -11.08 -6.97 0.90
N LYS A 164 -11.42 -7.69 -0.17
CA LYS A 164 -10.50 -8.00 -1.27
C LYS A 164 -9.84 -6.73 -1.82
N TRP A 165 -10.63 -5.71 -2.14
CA TRP A 165 -10.13 -4.45 -2.71
C TRP A 165 -9.39 -3.59 -1.71
N ILE A 166 -9.87 -3.52 -0.47
CA ILE A 166 -9.20 -2.81 0.62
C ILE A 166 -7.82 -3.40 0.85
N LYS A 167 -7.70 -4.73 0.97
CA LYS A 167 -6.40 -5.39 1.13
C LYS A 167 -5.47 -5.18 -0.07
N ARG A 168 -6.01 -5.15 -1.28
CA ARG A 168 -5.23 -4.91 -2.51
C ARG A 168 -4.72 -3.49 -2.61
N LEU A 169 -5.56 -2.51 -2.23
CA LEU A 169 -5.26 -1.08 -2.30
C LEU A 169 -4.51 -0.58 -1.07
N PHE A 170 -4.68 -1.18 0.11
CA PHE A 170 -4.08 -0.82 1.38
C PHE A 170 -3.55 -2.08 2.07
N PRO A 171 -2.33 -2.53 1.74
CA PRO A 171 -1.81 -3.83 2.21
C PRO A 171 -1.69 -3.98 3.74
N TYR A 172 -1.67 -2.87 4.48
CA TYR A 172 -1.66 -2.85 5.94
C TYR A 172 -3.07 -3.01 6.57
N LEU A 173 -4.12 -3.09 5.76
CA LEU A 173 -5.50 -3.36 6.16
C LEU A 173 -5.92 -4.76 5.70
N LEU A 174 -6.64 -5.48 6.56
CA LEU A 174 -7.23 -6.77 6.27
C LEU A 174 -8.70 -6.63 5.91
N ASP A 175 -9.48 -6.06 6.83
CA ASP A 175 -10.94 -6.06 6.74
C ASP A 175 -11.54 -4.71 7.16
N CYS A 176 -12.72 -4.42 6.63
CA CYS A 176 -13.57 -3.34 7.10
C CYS A 176 -14.62 -3.84 8.09
N VAL A 177 -14.92 -3.03 9.10
CA VAL A 177 -16.03 -3.29 10.04
C VAL A 177 -17.27 -2.55 9.54
N MET A 178 -18.28 -3.32 9.13
CA MET A 178 -19.53 -2.83 8.55
C MET A 178 -20.72 -3.06 9.48
N ILE A 179 -21.56 -2.05 9.64
CA ILE A 179 -22.82 -2.13 10.39
C ILE A 179 -24.01 -1.69 9.54
N TRP A 180 -25.17 -2.32 9.71
CA TRP A 180 -26.41 -1.88 9.08
C TRP A 180 -27.10 -0.81 9.92
N CYS A 181 -27.17 0.41 9.40
CA CYS A 181 -27.87 1.50 10.06
C CYS A 181 -29.36 1.48 9.70
N LYS A 182 -30.20 0.94 10.61
CA LYS A 182 -31.65 0.83 10.41
C LYS A 182 -32.34 2.18 10.13
N ALA A 183 -31.92 3.24 10.81
CA ALA A 183 -32.53 4.57 10.69
C ALA A 183 -32.32 5.17 9.29
N GLU A 184 -31.14 4.96 8.71
CA GLU A 184 -30.78 5.50 7.40
C GLU A 184 -30.96 4.50 6.25
N LYS A 185 -31.28 3.24 6.58
CA LYS A 185 -31.38 2.12 5.65
C LYS A 185 -30.14 1.99 4.76
N CYS A 186 -28.95 2.09 5.37
CA CYS A 186 -27.69 1.94 4.65
C CYS A 186 -26.64 1.18 5.48
N TRP A 187 -25.70 0.53 4.79
CA TRP A 187 -24.49 0.02 5.42
C TRP A 187 -23.53 1.17 5.72
N LYS A 188 -22.87 1.12 6.87
CA LYS A 188 -21.82 2.05 7.27
C LYS A 188 -20.55 1.31 7.67
N ILE A 189 -19.40 1.84 7.28
CA ILE A 189 -18.12 1.41 7.84
C ILE A 189 -17.82 2.24 9.07
N THR A 190 -17.58 1.57 10.19
CA THR A 190 -17.24 2.22 11.48
C THR A 190 -15.79 2.01 11.88
N GLY A 191 -15.10 1.04 11.27
CA GLY A 191 -13.75 0.69 11.64
C GLY A 191 -13.05 -0.12 10.57
N VAL A 192 -11.75 -0.33 10.77
CA VAL A 192 -10.91 -1.20 9.95
C VAL A 192 -10.09 -2.12 10.85
N ILE A 193 -9.72 -3.27 10.32
CA ILE A 193 -8.83 -4.24 10.96
C ILE A 193 -7.51 -4.21 10.21
N ASN A 194 -6.40 -3.98 10.90
CA ASN A 194 -5.08 -3.94 10.27
C ASN A 194 -4.44 -5.33 10.12
N GLU A 195 -3.27 -5.41 9.48
CA GLU A 195 -2.48 -6.64 9.31
C GLU A 195 -2.12 -7.35 10.64
N PHE A 196 -2.12 -6.61 11.74
CA PHE A 196 -1.92 -7.12 13.11
C PHE A 196 -3.24 -7.48 13.80
N HIS A 197 -4.35 -7.60 13.08
CA HIS A 197 -5.68 -7.93 13.60
C HIS A 197 -6.16 -6.97 14.71
N GLN A 198 -5.67 -5.74 14.71
CA GLN A 198 -6.11 -4.70 15.63
C GLN A 198 -7.28 -3.95 15.00
N HIS A 199 -8.36 -3.80 15.77
CA HIS A 199 -9.50 -2.98 15.39
C HIS A 199 -9.20 -1.50 15.59
N ILE A 200 -9.41 -0.72 14.54
CA ILE A 200 -9.22 0.73 14.51
C ILE A 200 -10.57 1.36 14.17
N GLU A 201 -11.17 2.03 15.15
CA GLU A 201 -12.38 2.80 14.95
C GLU A 201 -12.08 4.04 14.10
N LEU A 202 -12.88 4.24 13.06
CA LEU A 202 -12.77 5.43 12.22
C LEU A 202 -13.31 6.65 12.96
N LEU A 203 -12.71 7.81 12.68
CA LEU A 203 -13.13 9.10 13.20
C LEU A 203 -14.62 9.36 12.93
N ASP A 204 -15.05 9.08 11.70
CA ASP A 204 -16.40 9.24 11.23
C ASP A 204 -16.84 7.96 10.51
N SER A 205 -18.09 7.54 10.75
CA SER A 205 -18.66 6.39 10.06
C SER A 205 -18.96 6.73 8.60
N LEU A 206 -18.54 5.88 7.67
CA LEU A 206 -18.69 6.10 6.24
C LEU A 206 -19.91 5.36 5.70
N LYS A 207 -20.85 6.08 5.11
CA LYS A 207 -22.01 5.47 4.44
C LYS A 207 -21.57 4.82 3.13
N TRP A 208 -22.11 3.65 2.83
CA TRP A 208 -21.97 3.09 1.49
C TRP A 208 -22.69 3.99 0.48
N ILE A 209 -21.98 4.43 -0.58
CA ILE A 209 -22.56 5.23 -1.66
C ILE A 209 -22.29 4.57 -3.02
N PRO A 210 -23.16 4.78 -4.03
CA PRO A 210 -22.99 4.18 -5.35
C PRO A 210 -21.73 4.62 -6.10
N SER A 211 -21.19 5.80 -5.80
CA SER A 211 -19.98 6.30 -6.46
C SER A 211 -18.72 5.72 -5.81
N ILE A 212 -18.05 4.80 -6.53
CA ILE A 212 -16.79 4.16 -6.12
C ILE A 212 -15.74 5.19 -5.77
N ASN A 213 -15.47 6.14 -6.69
CA ASN A 213 -14.38 7.10 -6.52
C ASN A 213 -14.62 8.02 -5.33
N GLN A 214 -15.84 8.54 -5.18
CA GLN A 214 -16.19 9.38 -4.04
C GLN A 214 -16.06 8.60 -2.73
N TRP A 215 -16.52 7.35 -2.72
CA TRP A 215 -16.43 6.51 -1.53
C TRP A 215 -14.99 6.22 -1.13
N PHE A 216 -14.13 5.79 -2.06
CA PHE A 216 -12.72 5.51 -1.77
C PHE A 216 -11.94 6.78 -1.39
N THR A 217 -12.28 7.93 -1.98
CA THR A 217 -11.69 9.22 -1.60
C THR A 217 -12.06 9.59 -0.16
N GLN A 218 -13.36 9.48 0.20
CA GLN A 218 -13.83 9.71 1.57
C GLN A 218 -13.25 8.71 2.57
N PHE A 219 -13.15 7.44 2.17
CA PHE A 219 -12.54 6.39 2.97
C PHE A 219 -11.08 6.71 3.28
N TYR A 220 -10.30 7.04 2.25
CA TYR A 220 -8.89 7.34 2.41
C TYR A 220 -8.67 8.60 3.25
N SER A 221 -9.42 9.68 3.01
CA SER A 221 -9.31 10.90 3.82
C SER A 221 -9.69 10.67 5.29
N THR A 222 -10.76 9.90 5.54
CA THR A 222 -11.20 9.57 6.90
C THR A 222 -10.18 8.70 7.61
N LEU A 223 -9.58 7.74 6.92
CA LEU A 223 -8.51 6.90 7.45
C LEU A 223 -7.28 7.73 7.84
N GLN A 224 -6.84 8.65 6.96
CA GLN A 224 -5.71 9.55 7.22
C GLN A 224 -5.97 10.46 8.44
N LEU A 225 -7.16 11.05 8.53
CA LEU A 225 -7.56 11.88 9.67
C LEU A 225 -7.66 11.07 10.97
N THR A 226 -8.14 9.82 10.89
CA THR A 226 -8.19 8.90 12.03
C THR A 226 -6.78 8.65 12.55
N PHE A 227 -5.85 8.27 11.68
CA PHE A 227 -4.45 8.04 12.05
C PHE A 227 -3.78 9.29 12.62
N LEU A 228 -3.97 10.45 12.00
CA LEU A 228 -3.45 11.71 12.52
C LEU A 228 -4.00 12.02 13.92
N ARG A 229 -5.32 11.90 14.13
CA ARG A 229 -5.93 12.14 15.45
C ARG A 229 -5.40 11.17 16.49
N MET A 230 -5.24 9.89 16.14
CA MET A 230 -4.65 8.90 17.04
C MET A 230 -3.20 9.27 17.40
N THR A 231 -2.36 9.68 16.43
CA THR A 231 -0.99 10.13 16.71
C THR A 231 -0.97 11.35 17.63
N LEU A 232 -1.81 12.36 17.39
CA LEU A 232 -1.86 13.57 18.22
C LEU A 232 -2.32 13.27 19.66
N ASN A 233 -3.35 12.44 19.82
CA ASN A 233 -3.80 11.99 21.15
C ASN A 233 -2.70 11.21 21.88
N SER A 234 -1.99 10.33 21.17
CA SER A 234 -0.86 9.58 21.70
C SER A 234 0.29 10.50 22.14
N LEU A 235 0.61 11.54 21.36
CA LEU A 235 1.62 12.54 21.73
C LEU A 235 1.24 13.26 23.03
N LEU A 236 0.00 13.74 23.16
CA LEU A 236 -0.49 14.42 24.37
C LEU A 236 -0.43 13.52 25.61
N ASN A 237 -0.71 12.23 25.45
CA ASN A 237 -0.63 11.25 26.54
C ASN A 237 0.82 10.92 26.92
N ALA A 238 1.70 10.77 25.93
CA ALA A 238 3.12 10.49 26.13
C ALA A 238 3.84 11.64 26.85
N GLU A 239 3.48 12.89 26.57
CA GLU A 239 4.02 14.06 27.28
C GLU A 239 3.65 14.06 28.78
N ARG A 240 2.48 13.54 29.14
CA ARG A 240 1.95 13.54 30.51
C ARG A 240 2.38 12.33 31.35
N ASN A 241 2.73 11.21 30.71
CA ASN A 241 3.04 9.95 31.40
C ASN A 241 4.25 9.25 30.80
N HIS A 242 5.38 9.25 31.51
CA HIS A 242 6.61 8.58 31.08
C HIS A 242 6.49 7.04 30.99
N LYS A 243 5.49 6.42 31.62
CA LYS A 243 5.20 4.97 31.53
C LYS A 243 4.09 4.66 30.52
N TRP A 244 3.65 5.65 29.73
CA TRP A 244 2.54 5.50 28.78
C TRP A 244 2.75 4.33 27.81
N ILE A 245 3.95 4.12 27.29
CA ILE A 245 4.24 3.02 26.36
C ILE A 245 4.00 1.66 27.04
N ASN A 246 4.50 1.48 28.26
CA ASN A 246 4.30 0.25 29.05
C ASN A 246 2.81 0.02 29.33
N GLU A 247 2.07 1.07 29.68
CA GLU A 247 0.62 0.98 29.86
C GLU A 247 -0.11 0.61 28.57
N CYS A 248 0.27 1.17 27.43
CA CYS A 248 -0.33 0.83 26.13
C CYS A 248 -0.14 -0.65 25.80
N ILE A 249 1.09 -1.16 25.98
CA ILE A 249 1.43 -2.56 25.72
C ILE A 249 0.71 -3.48 26.71
N ARG A 250 0.80 -3.23 28.02
CA ARG A 250 0.21 -4.11 29.06
C ARG A 250 -1.31 -4.09 29.06
N LYS A 251 -1.94 -2.93 28.86
CA LYS A 251 -3.40 -2.80 28.83
C LYS A 251 -3.98 -3.19 27.46
N LYS A 252 -3.13 -3.65 26.52
CA LYS A 252 -3.51 -3.97 25.13
C LYS A 252 -4.38 -2.86 24.51
N GLN A 253 -4.00 -1.61 24.76
CA GLN A 253 -4.71 -0.48 24.14
C GLN A 253 -4.58 -0.62 22.62
N LEU A 254 -5.71 -0.42 21.91
CA LEU A 254 -5.84 -0.58 20.46
C LEU A 254 -5.12 0.55 19.68
N ILE A 255 -3.86 0.83 20.01
CA ILE A 255 -3.04 1.79 19.27
C ILE A 255 -2.19 1.00 18.26
N PRO A 256 -2.33 1.26 16.95
CA PRO A 256 -1.56 0.57 15.94
C PRO A 256 -0.06 0.79 16.12
N VAL A 257 0.73 -0.25 15.82
CA VAL A 257 2.20 -0.21 15.94
C VAL A 257 2.81 0.98 15.20
N ILE A 258 2.31 1.27 14.00
CA ILE A 258 2.78 2.39 13.18
C ILE A 258 2.52 3.75 13.84
N ILE A 259 1.42 3.88 14.58
CA ILE A 259 1.06 5.10 15.31
C ILE A 259 1.94 5.23 16.54
N LEU A 260 2.20 4.13 17.27
CA LEU A 260 3.10 4.12 18.41
C LEU A 260 4.52 4.54 18.01
N GLU A 261 5.07 3.93 16.96
CA GLU A 261 6.42 4.24 16.50
C GLU A 261 6.52 5.67 15.97
N LEU A 262 5.55 6.14 15.16
CA LEU A 262 5.52 7.52 14.68
C LEU A 262 5.41 8.54 15.82
N THR A 263 4.64 8.24 16.87
CA THR A 263 4.51 9.08 18.08
C THR A 263 5.85 9.22 18.79
N ILE A 264 6.54 8.10 19.04
CA ILE A 264 7.85 8.09 19.70
C ILE A 264 8.88 8.85 18.86
N ARG A 265 8.88 8.62 17.54
CA ARG A 265 9.78 9.28 16.61
C ARG A 265 9.59 10.81 16.62
N LEU A 266 8.34 11.28 16.55
CA LEU A 266 7.99 12.70 16.62
C LEU A 266 8.42 13.32 17.94
N MET A 267 8.06 12.70 19.06
CA MET A 267 8.41 13.19 20.40
C MET A 267 9.93 13.29 20.60
N ASN A 268 10.67 12.29 20.13
CA ASN A 268 12.13 12.26 20.26
C ASN A 268 12.81 13.34 19.42
N TRP A 269 12.35 13.56 18.18
CA TRP A 269 12.83 14.67 17.35
C TRP A 269 12.52 16.02 17.97
N GLN A 270 11.30 16.25 18.47
CA GLN A 270 10.92 17.50 19.14
C GLN A 270 11.77 17.78 20.39
N LYS A 271 12.08 16.76 21.19
CA LYS A 271 12.98 16.89 22.35
C LYS A 271 14.41 17.24 21.91
N LEU A 272 14.91 16.60 20.86
CA LEU A 272 16.25 16.87 20.35
C LEU A 272 16.37 18.28 19.75
N GLU A 273 15.39 18.72 18.96
CA GLU A 273 15.34 20.08 18.42
C GLU A 273 15.45 21.14 19.52
N LYS A 274 14.71 20.97 20.63
CA LYS A 274 14.79 21.86 21.79
C LYS A 274 16.17 21.91 22.45
N ILE A 275 16.94 20.82 22.40
CA ILE A 275 18.32 20.77 22.94
C ILE A 275 19.29 21.47 21.99
N ILE A 276 19.14 21.26 20.68
CA ILE A 276 20.02 21.83 19.64
C ILE A 276 19.94 23.36 19.60
N ILE A 277 18.86 23.98 20.09
CA ILE A 277 18.74 25.45 20.16
C ILE A 277 19.55 26.04 21.35
N LYS A 278 19.83 25.27 22.40
CA LYS A 278 20.47 25.80 23.63
C LYS A 278 21.97 26.08 23.43
N GLU A 279 22.52 27.05 24.15
CA GLU A 279 23.97 27.35 24.07
C GLU A 279 24.82 26.30 24.80
N ASP A 280 24.44 25.88 26.02
CA ASP A 280 25.08 24.78 26.76
C ASP A 280 24.22 23.51 26.71
N ARG A 281 24.82 22.40 26.27
CA ARG A 281 24.11 21.17 25.86
C ARG A 281 24.68 19.90 26.42
N ARG A 282 25.88 19.91 27.01
CA ARG A 282 26.56 18.65 27.40
C ARG A 282 25.75 17.88 28.44
N ASP A 283 25.23 18.58 29.44
CA ASP A 283 24.40 18.00 30.48
C ASP A 283 23.00 17.63 29.97
N GLU A 284 22.48 18.37 29.00
CA GLU A 284 21.19 18.08 28.35
C GLU A 284 21.25 16.80 27.52
N PHE A 285 22.36 16.54 26.82
CA PHE A 285 22.57 15.29 26.11
C PHE A 285 22.64 14.08 27.04
N VAL A 286 23.20 14.23 28.24
CA VAL A 286 23.19 13.16 29.25
C VAL A 286 21.77 12.90 29.74
N LYS A 287 21.03 13.96 30.11
CA LYS A 287 19.64 13.84 30.57
C LYS A 287 18.71 13.19 29.55
N ILE A 288 18.85 13.51 28.26
CA ILE A 288 18.00 12.89 27.23
C ILE A 288 18.38 11.43 26.96
N ILE A 289 19.67 11.05 27.08
CA ILE A 289 20.07 9.65 27.01
C ILE A 289 19.46 8.88 28.19
N GLU A 290 19.58 9.39 29.42
CA GLU A 290 18.97 8.78 30.61
C GLU A 290 17.45 8.61 30.42
N TYR A 291 16.77 9.62 29.88
CA TYR A 291 15.36 9.53 29.51
C TYR A 291 15.07 8.42 28.49
N PHE A 292 15.89 8.27 27.44
CA PHE A 292 15.71 7.20 26.45
C PHE A 292 16.01 5.81 27.02
N GLU A 293 16.99 5.68 27.92
CA GLU A 293 17.27 4.44 28.63
C GLU A 293 16.11 4.05 29.56
N GLU A 294 15.51 5.00 30.26
CA GLU A 294 14.28 4.77 31.04
C GLU A 294 13.11 4.31 30.16
N GLN A 295 12.90 4.96 29.01
CA GLN A 295 11.89 4.53 28.03
C GLN A 295 12.16 3.11 27.53
N LEU A 296 13.41 2.79 27.20
CA LEU A 296 13.82 1.47 26.74
C LEU A 296 13.54 0.40 27.81
N ASN A 297 13.92 0.66 29.06
CA ASN A 297 13.62 -0.23 30.19
C ASN A 297 12.11 -0.44 30.36
N SER A 298 11.30 0.59 30.16
CA SER A 298 9.84 0.50 30.24
C SER A 298 9.21 -0.44 29.19
N ILE A 299 9.88 -0.62 28.04
CA ILE A 299 9.44 -1.50 26.94
C ILE A 299 9.99 -2.93 27.11
N ILE A 300 11.21 -3.05 27.62
CA ILE A 300 11.85 -4.36 27.89
C ILE A 300 11.10 -5.12 28.99
N GLU A 301 10.58 -4.43 30.00
CA GLU A 301 9.83 -5.05 31.11
C GLU A 301 8.61 -5.88 30.64
N PRO A 302 7.69 -5.35 29.80
CA PRO A 302 6.66 -6.15 29.12
C PRO A 302 7.23 -7.35 28.36
N LEU A 303 8.31 -7.17 27.60
CA LEU A 303 8.89 -8.22 26.77
C LEU A 303 9.34 -9.45 27.57
N LYS A 304 9.87 -9.25 28.80
CA LYS A 304 10.23 -10.35 29.71
C LYS A 304 9.03 -11.19 30.15
N THR A 305 7.84 -10.60 30.17
CA THR A 305 6.60 -11.25 30.63
C THR A 305 5.79 -11.89 29.50
N ILE A 306 6.10 -11.59 28.23
CA ILE A 306 5.44 -12.21 27.09
C ILE A 306 5.99 -13.64 26.94
N PRO A 307 5.15 -14.69 26.96
CA PRO A 307 5.63 -16.04 26.78
C PRO A 307 6.33 -16.18 25.44
N ILE A 308 7.58 -16.64 25.45
CA ILE A 308 8.31 -17.11 24.27
C ILE A 308 7.82 -18.54 23.97
N SER A 309 6.51 -18.72 23.82
CA SER A 309 5.97 -19.99 23.36
C SER A 309 6.06 -20.02 21.85
N TYR A 310 6.66 -21.08 21.29
CA TYR A 310 6.55 -21.42 19.88
C TYR A 310 5.10 -21.72 19.43
N ASP A 311 4.17 -21.76 20.38
CA ASP A 311 2.74 -21.92 20.14
C ASP A 311 2.11 -20.61 19.65
N ASN A 312 1.89 -20.54 18.34
CA ASN A 312 0.76 -20.02 17.54
C ASN A 312 -0.21 -18.94 18.06
N GLN A 313 -0.06 -18.34 19.24
CA GLN A 313 -0.91 -17.25 19.69
C GLN A 313 -0.48 -15.95 18.98
N PHE A 314 -1.16 -15.65 17.88
CA PHE A 314 -0.92 -14.48 17.03
C PHE A 314 -0.77 -13.16 17.83
N SER A 315 -1.49 -13.02 18.95
CA SER A 315 -1.41 -11.84 19.83
C SER A 315 -0.06 -11.64 20.52
N SER A 316 0.58 -12.68 21.06
CA SER A 316 1.88 -12.55 21.74
C SER A 316 2.99 -12.17 20.76
N ARG A 317 2.87 -12.64 19.50
CA ARG A 317 3.79 -12.27 18.43
C ARG A 317 3.67 -10.79 18.04
N ILE A 318 2.47 -10.23 17.99
CA ILE A 318 2.27 -8.80 17.71
C ILE A 318 2.93 -7.95 18.79
N ASP A 319 2.74 -8.30 20.06
CA ASP A 319 3.34 -7.58 21.18
C ASP A 319 4.88 -7.63 21.11
N GLN A 320 5.46 -8.79 20.76
CA GLN A 320 6.90 -8.93 20.52
C GLN A 320 7.40 -8.05 19.37
N LEU A 321 6.70 -8.09 18.22
CA LEU A 321 7.06 -7.29 17.05
C LEU A 321 6.97 -5.78 17.34
N THR A 322 5.93 -5.37 18.07
CA THR A 322 5.76 -4.00 18.54
C THR A 322 6.96 -3.57 19.38
N CYS A 323 7.30 -4.34 20.42
CA CYS A 323 8.44 -4.05 21.27
C CYS A 323 9.75 -3.96 20.48
N GLN A 324 9.99 -4.89 19.53
CA GLN A 324 11.19 -4.87 18.67
C GLN A 324 11.29 -3.58 17.84
N MET A 325 10.19 -3.13 17.26
CA MET A 325 10.14 -1.89 16.47
C MET A 325 10.47 -0.66 17.33
N LEU A 326 9.86 -0.59 18.52
CA LEU A 326 10.05 0.54 19.44
C LEU A 326 11.47 0.57 20.01
N ILE A 327 12.01 -0.59 20.38
CA ILE A 327 13.40 -0.74 20.82
C ILE A 327 14.36 -0.26 19.73
N GLY A 328 14.18 -0.72 18.49
CA GLY A 328 15.01 -0.30 17.36
C GLY A 328 14.98 1.22 17.13
N THR A 329 13.79 1.81 17.24
CA THR A 329 13.60 3.27 17.11
C THR A 329 14.35 4.04 18.20
N ILE A 330 14.19 3.67 19.47
CA ILE A 330 14.83 4.36 20.60
C ILE A 330 16.35 4.19 20.56
N LEU A 331 16.85 2.98 20.29
CA LEU A 331 18.29 2.73 20.13
C LEU A 331 18.86 3.60 19.01
N GLY A 332 18.16 3.73 17.88
CA GLY A 332 18.57 4.61 16.78
C GLY A 332 18.73 6.08 17.21
N PHE A 333 17.92 6.56 18.16
CA PHE A 333 18.07 7.89 18.73
C PHE A 333 19.22 7.99 19.76
N ILE A 334 19.44 6.97 20.59
CA ILE A 334 20.58 6.93 21.52
C ILE A 334 21.90 7.01 20.73
N TYR A 335 22.06 6.20 19.69
CA TYR A 335 23.23 6.25 18.82
C TYR A 335 23.39 7.60 18.11
N LEU A 336 22.29 8.18 17.63
CA LEU A 336 22.31 9.53 17.04
C LEU A 336 22.85 10.57 18.03
N ILE A 337 22.39 10.57 19.27
CA ILE A 337 22.86 11.52 20.28
C ILE A 337 24.35 11.32 20.57
N GLN A 338 24.78 10.07 20.70
CA GLN A 338 26.19 9.74 20.94
C GLN A 338 27.08 10.27 19.80
N ASP A 339 26.62 10.22 18.56
CA ASP A 339 27.32 10.80 17.41
C ASP A 339 27.29 12.33 17.43
N LEU A 340 26.13 12.94 17.68
CA LEU A 340 26.00 14.41 17.77
C LEU A 340 26.85 15.02 18.89
N ARG A 341 27.04 14.31 20.02
CA ARG A 341 27.85 14.76 21.15
C ARG A 341 29.34 14.90 20.81
N LYS A 342 29.82 14.23 19.75
CA LYS A 342 31.21 14.33 19.28
C LYS A 342 31.47 15.65 18.56
N GLU A 343 30.42 16.35 18.12
CA GLU A 343 30.53 17.60 17.36
C GLU A 343 30.68 18.81 18.29
N SER A 344 31.72 19.61 18.09
CA SER A 344 32.05 20.77 18.93
C SER A 344 31.15 21.98 18.66
N ASN A 345 30.75 22.20 17.40
CA ASN A 345 29.97 23.36 16.94
C ASN A 345 28.62 22.92 16.38
N LEU A 346 27.88 22.13 17.15
CA LEU A 346 26.54 21.71 16.77
C LEU A 346 25.57 22.87 16.97
N ASP A 347 24.73 23.20 16.00
CA ASP A 347 23.62 24.15 16.08
C ASP A 347 22.58 23.80 14.99
N GLU A 348 21.53 24.62 14.83
CA GLU A 348 20.50 24.35 13.80
C GLU A 348 21.02 24.44 12.36
N ASN A 349 22.11 25.19 12.15
CA ASN A 349 22.73 25.42 10.85
C ASN A 349 23.82 24.39 10.53
N ASN A 350 24.23 23.60 11.51
CA ASN A 350 25.25 22.58 11.37
C ASN A 350 24.84 21.56 10.30
N PHE A 351 25.76 21.29 9.37
CA PHE A 351 25.52 20.38 8.25
C PHE A 351 25.11 18.97 8.69
N ILE A 352 25.73 18.43 9.75
CA ILE A 352 25.41 17.11 10.29
C ILE A 352 23.98 17.08 10.83
N TRP A 353 23.51 18.18 11.43
CA TRP A 353 22.13 18.30 11.89
C TRP A 353 21.13 18.49 10.74
N GLN A 354 21.49 19.29 9.74
CA GLN A 354 20.62 19.58 8.60
C GLN A 354 20.42 18.37 7.69
N ARG A 355 21.46 17.55 7.48
CA ARG A 355 21.37 16.37 6.59
C ARG A 355 20.49 15.23 7.12
N LEU A 356 20.15 15.23 8.41
CA LEU A 356 19.31 14.20 9.03
C LEU A 356 17.87 14.29 8.52
N ILE A 357 17.23 13.13 8.36
CA ILE A 357 15.82 13.00 7.99
C ILE A 357 14.98 13.09 9.27
N LYS A 358 14.38 14.26 9.50
CA LYS A 358 13.67 14.60 10.75
C LYS A 358 12.17 14.51 10.54
N THR A 359 11.47 13.84 11.45
CA THR A 359 10.00 13.83 11.45
C THR A 359 9.52 14.91 12.41
N GLN A 360 8.70 15.84 11.93
CA GLN A 360 8.22 17.00 12.68
C GLN A 360 6.72 17.23 12.48
N LEU A 361 6.09 17.88 13.45
CA LEU A 361 4.73 18.38 13.31
C LEU A 361 4.78 19.78 12.66
N ILE A 362 4.11 19.95 11.53
CA ILE A 362 3.94 21.23 10.86
C ILE A 362 2.57 21.78 11.28
N SER A 363 2.57 22.91 11.97
CA SER A 363 1.36 23.72 12.13
C SER A 363 1.56 25.05 11.40
N SER A 364 0.50 25.55 10.77
CA SER A 364 0.44 26.89 10.16
C SER A 364 0.74 28.00 11.17
N THR A 365 0.55 27.74 12.47
CA THR A 365 0.75 28.67 13.58
C THR A 365 2.16 28.72 14.17
N LEU A 366 3.06 27.78 13.84
CA LEU A 366 4.44 27.74 14.40
C LEU A 366 5.55 28.22 13.44
N ASN A 367 5.24 28.66 12.21
CA ASN A 367 6.24 29.25 11.30
C ASN A 367 5.62 30.38 10.45
N PRO A 368 5.64 31.65 10.90
CA PRO A 368 5.18 32.78 10.10
C PRO A 368 6.14 33.14 8.94
N GLU A 369 7.39 32.68 8.95
CA GLU A 369 8.43 33.23 8.05
C GLU A 369 8.68 32.43 6.75
N ARG A 370 7.96 31.35 6.46
CA ARG A 370 8.23 30.52 5.26
C ARG A 370 7.06 30.30 4.29
N ASN A 371 5.91 30.93 4.53
CA ASN A 371 4.68 30.70 3.76
C ASN A 371 4.53 31.54 2.48
N GLU A 372 5.63 32.02 1.87
CA GLU A 372 5.54 32.80 0.63
C GLU A 372 5.47 31.97 -0.67
N TYR A 373 5.73 30.65 -0.63
CA TYR A 373 5.78 29.84 -1.87
C TYR A 373 4.68 28.76 -2.01
N PHE A 374 3.83 28.59 -1.01
CA PHE A 374 2.68 27.68 -1.07
C PHE A 374 1.39 28.38 -0.64
N SER A 375 1.03 29.44 -1.36
CA SER A 375 -0.34 29.96 -1.29
C SER A 375 -0.80 30.23 -2.72
N ASN A 376 -1.84 29.50 -3.14
CA ASN A 376 -2.94 30.06 -3.94
C ASN A 376 -4.13 29.11 -4.18
N GLU A 377 -4.20 27.89 -3.63
CA GLU A 377 -5.39 27.03 -3.86
C GLU A 377 -5.99 26.29 -2.64
N LEU A 378 -5.60 26.56 -1.39
CA LEU A 378 -6.12 25.79 -0.22
C LEU A 378 -6.51 26.66 1.00
N ASN A 379 -7.14 27.81 0.79
CA ASN A 379 -7.42 28.78 1.87
C ASN A 379 -8.76 28.61 2.63
N GLU A 380 -9.23 27.39 2.88
CA GLU A 380 -10.38 27.16 3.80
C GLU A 380 -10.21 26.02 4.82
N TYR A 381 -9.06 25.32 4.89
CA TYR A 381 -8.80 24.21 5.83
C TYR A 381 -7.50 24.34 6.66
N ASN A 382 -6.99 25.56 6.85
CA ASN A 382 -5.63 25.85 7.34
C ASN A 382 -5.31 25.55 8.83
N ASP A 383 -6.15 24.82 9.57
CA ASP A 383 -5.97 24.61 11.02
C ASP A 383 -5.63 23.16 11.44
N ILE A 384 -5.57 22.20 10.52
CA ILE A 384 -5.23 20.81 10.88
C ILE A 384 -3.69 20.64 10.85
N PRO A 385 -3.03 20.27 11.97
CA PRO A 385 -1.60 20.04 11.98
C PRO A 385 -1.25 18.84 11.09
N THR A 386 -0.18 18.96 10.31
CA THR A 386 0.28 17.89 9.40
C THR A 386 1.63 17.35 9.86
N ILE A 387 1.95 16.11 9.49
CA ILE A 387 3.25 15.52 9.78
C ILE A 387 4.14 15.71 8.56
N GLY A 388 5.33 16.28 8.78
CA GLY A 388 6.33 16.53 7.75
C GLY A 388 7.63 15.81 8.02
N ILE A 389 8.32 15.46 6.93
CA ILE A 389 9.66 14.90 6.93
C ILE A 389 10.61 15.96 6.38
N LYS A 390 11.39 16.56 7.28
CA LYS A 390 12.34 17.63 6.98
C LYS A 390 13.74 17.07 6.79
N GLN A 391 14.38 17.44 5.70
CA GLN A 391 15.81 17.24 5.50
C GLN A 391 16.36 18.49 4.81
N PHE A 392 17.45 19.03 5.31
CA PHE A 392 17.93 20.36 4.92
C PHE A 392 16.79 21.41 5.01
N SER A 393 16.52 22.12 3.91
CA SER A 393 15.47 23.13 3.78
C SER A 393 14.14 22.56 3.26
N THR A 394 14.12 21.35 2.72
CA THR A 394 12.93 20.73 2.12
C THR A 394 12.11 19.99 3.17
N ILE A 395 10.78 20.02 2.99
CA ILE A 395 9.85 19.30 3.84
C ILE A 395 8.90 18.52 2.95
N HIS A 396 8.86 17.20 3.16
CA HIS A 396 7.95 16.30 2.47
C HIS A 396 6.75 15.98 3.36
N PRO A 397 5.51 16.12 2.89
CA PRO A 397 4.35 15.71 3.68
C PRO A 397 4.34 14.19 3.85
N TYR A 398 4.06 13.73 5.08
CA TYR A 398 3.86 12.32 5.37
C TYR A 398 2.55 11.85 4.75
N LYS A 399 2.61 10.88 3.82
CA LYS A 399 1.45 10.51 2.98
C LYS A 399 0.50 9.48 3.58
N TRP A 400 0.84 8.87 4.73
CA TRP A 400 0.04 7.81 5.36
C TRP A 400 -0.27 6.62 4.44
N ASP A 401 0.53 6.43 3.40
CA ASP A 401 0.42 5.35 2.42
C ASP A 401 1.55 4.34 2.61
N ASN A 402 1.76 3.93 3.87
CA ASN A 402 2.78 2.95 4.18
C ASN A 402 2.45 1.60 3.56
N GLN A 403 3.48 0.83 3.24
CA GLN A 403 3.31 -0.58 2.96
C GLN A 403 3.15 -1.38 4.26
N SER A 404 2.78 -2.64 4.12
CA SER A 404 2.83 -3.66 5.18
C SER A 404 4.13 -3.55 5.97
N LEU A 405 4.02 -3.45 7.29
CA LEU A 405 5.15 -3.48 8.22
C LEU A 405 5.76 -4.88 8.32
N LEU A 406 5.00 -5.89 7.89
CA LEU A 406 5.45 -7.26 7.75
C LEU A 406 6.17 -7.46 6.41
N ILE A 407 7.39 -7.97 6.47
CA ILE A 407 8.12 -8.50 5.31
C ILE A 407 7.64 -9.94 5.06
N ASN A 408 7.79 -10.43 3.81
CA ASN A 408 7.60 -11.84 3.46
C ASN A 408 8.12 -12.76 4.59
N ASN A 409 7.23 -13.61 5.12
CA ASN A 409 7.40 -14.48 6.31
C ASN A 409 7.07 -13.86 7.69
N ASN A 410 6.27 -12.78 7.73
CA ASN A 410 5.78 -12.15 8.97
C ASN A 410 6.93 -11.69 9.91
N THR A 411 8.04 -11.22 9.32
CA THR A 411 9.13 -10.59 10.06
C THR A 411 8.93 -9.09 10.06
N LEU A 412 9.07 -8.46 11.23
CA LEU A 412 8.89 -7.02 11.34
C LEU A 412 10.14 -6.30 10.83
N TYR A 413 9.86 -5.21 10.14
CA TYR A 413 10.83 -4.23 9.71
C TYR A 413 11.54 -3.53 10.88
N ILE A 414 12.86 -3.72 11.05
CA ILE A 414 13.63 -2.98 12.06
C ILE A 414 14.14 -1.65 11.45
N PRO A 415 13.85 -0.49 12.09
CA PRO A 415 14.38 0.80 11.66
C PRO A 415 15.92 0.79 11.62
N LEU A 416 16.51 1.34 10.56
CA LEU A 416 17.94 1.62 10.45
C LEU A 416 18.30 2.78 11.38
N LEU A 417 19.60 2.89 11.65
CA LEU A 417 20.15 4.02 12.38
C LEU A 417 19.83 5.33 11.66
N ASN A 418 19.42 6.34 12.42
CA ASN A 418 19.14 7.70 11.92
C ASN A 418 20.37 8.35 11.24
N THR A 419 21.57 7.81 11.48
CA THR A 419 22.85 8.26 10.94
C THR A 419 23.33 7.47 9.72
N SER A 420 22.52 6.54 9.17
CA SER A 420 22.86 5.80 7.95
C SER A 420 23.15 6.74 6.78
N GLN A 421 24.37 6.64 6.25
CA GLN A 421 24.83 7.52 5.16
C GLN A 421 24.05 7.26 3.87
N GLU A 422 23.75 6.00 3.57
CA GLU A 422 23.00 5.60 2.37
C GLU A 422 21.59 6.19 2.39
N LEU A 423 20.92 6.12 3.55
CA LEU A 423 19.59 6.68 3.72
C LEU A 423 19.59 8.21 3.58
N ILE A 424 20.58 8.88 4.19
CA ILE A 424 20.76 10.34 4.09
C ILE A 424 21.00 10.77 2.63
N GLN A 425 21.85 10.04 1.91
CA GLN A 425 22.16 10.32 0.50
C GLN A 425 20.93 10.15 -0.39
N LEU A 426 20.14 9.09 -0.19
CA LEU A 426 18.88 8.91 -0.93
C LEU A 426 17.87 10.03 -0.63
N GLY A 427 17.74 10.44 0.64
CA GLY A 427 16.93 11.59 1.00
C GLY A 427 17.41 12.87 0.30
N SER A 428 18.73 13.08 0.23
CA SER A 428 19.32 14.23 -0.47
C SER A 428 19.04 14.21 -1.96
N ALA A 429 19.15 13.05 -2.62
CA ALA A 429 18.80 12.90 -4.03
C ALA A 429 17.32 13.26 -4.28
N LEU A 430 16.44 12.79 -3.39
CA LEU A 430 15.01 13.10 -3.45
C LEU A 430 14.73 14.61 -3.29
N ASN A 431 15.49 15.32 -2.44
CA ASN A 431 15.39 16.77 -2.28
C ASN A 431 15.85 17.53 -3.53
N ASN A 432 16.83 16.99 -4.25
CA ASN A 432 17.37 17.59 -5.47
C ASN A 432 16.59 17.20 -6.74
N HIS A 433 15.51 16.42 -6.61
CA HIS A 433 14.79 15.82 -7.74
C HIS A 433 15.68 14.93 -8.63
N GLU A 434 16.63 14.23 -8.01
CA GLU A 434 17.57 13.32 -8.66
C GLU A 434 17.24 11.85 -8.37
N PHE A 435 17.72 10.96 -9.25
CA PHE A 435 17.61 9.51 -9.09
C PHE A 435 18.66 9.00 -8.10
N GLY A 436 18.29 8.02 -7.27
CA GLY A 436 19.18 7.42 -6.27
C GLY A 436 19.74 6.09 -6.76
N LEU A 437 21.06 5.96 -6.91
CA LEU A 437 21.68 4.69 -7.34
C LEU A 437 22.36 3.97 -6.17
N LEU A 438 21.85 2.79 -5.79
CA LEU A 438 22.48 1.93 -4.77
C LEU A 438 23.24 0.78 -5.44
N ILE A 439 24.56 0.69 -5.20
CA ILE A 439 25.43 -0.36 -5.72
C ILE A 439 26.05 -1.12 -4.55
N GLY A 440 26.14 -2.45 -4.66
CA GLY A 440 26.82 -3.27 -3.65
C GLY A 440 26.55 -4.76 -3.84
N SER A 441 27.21 -5.59 -3.03
CA SER A 441 27.06 -7.05 -3.07
C SER A 441 25.64 -7.53 -2.79
N PHE A 442 25.32 -8.76 -3.21
CA PHE A 442 24.03 -9.38 -2.88
C PHE A 442 23.86 -9.48 -1.35
N GLY A 443 22.64 -9.28 -0.85
CA GLY A 443 22.36 -9.34 0.59
C GLY A 443 22.83 -8.12 1.40
N SER A 444 23.38 -7.08 0.78
CA SER A 444 23.88 -5.88 1.49
C SER A 444 22.79 -4.93 2.03
N GLY A 445 21.53 -5.35 2.07
CA GLY A 445 20.43 -4.54 2.62
C GLY A 445 19.93 -3.37 1.75
N LYS A 446 20.35 -3.25 0.49
CA LYS A 446 19.91 -2.15 -0.42
C LYS A 446 18.40 -2.00 -0.51
N GLN A 447 17.69 -3.11 -0.70
CA GLN A 447 16.23 -3.12 -0.76
C GLN A 447 15.60 -2.65 0.56
N THR A 448 16.17 -3.10 1.68
CA THR A 448 15.77 -2.64 3.01
C THR A 448 15.90 -1.13 3.12
N ILE A 449 17.05 -0.54 2.71
CA ILE A 449 17.27 0.92 2.78
C ILE A 449 16.19 1.69 2.01
N ILE A 450 15.80 1.25 0.81
CA ILE A 450 14.75 1.93 0.01
C ILE A 450 13.39 1.81 0.70
N ARG A 451 13.06 0.63 1.23
CA ARG A 451 11.86 0.42 2.04
C ARG A 451 11.86 1.30 3.30
N GLN A 452 13.03 1.59 3.90
CA GLN A 452 13.15 2.49 5.07
C GLN A 452 12.67 3.88 4.68
N LEU A 453 13.19 4.37 3.55
CA LEU A 453 12.90 5.72 3.07
C LEU A 453 11.41 5.85 2.78
N ALA A 454 10.81 4.85 2.13
CA ALA A 454 9.37 4.78 1.88
C ALA A 454 8.56 4.86 3.19
N PHE A 455 8.94 4.06 4.17
CA PHE A 455 8.31 4.03 5.50
C PHE A 455 8.44 5.37 6.25
N LEU A 456 9.62 5.98 6.25
CA LEU A 456 9.85 7.28 6.88
C LEU A 456 9.02 8.39 6.22
N LEU A 457 8.89 8.36 4.89
CA LEU A 457 8.08 9.30 4.12
C LEU A 457 6.57 9.02 4.19
N GLY A 458 6.16 7.88 4.73
CA GLY A 458 4.76 7.47 4.71
C GLY A 458 4.27 7.20 3.30
N ARG A 459 5.15 6.81 2.37
CA ARG A 459 4.85 6.62 0.95
C ARG A 459 4.97 5.16 0.56
N ARG A 460 4.18 4.78 -0.43
CA ARG A 460 4.26 3.46 -1.06
C ARG A 460 5.53 3.31 -1.88
N LEU A 461 6.00 2.07 -2.01
CA LEU A 461 7.16 1.70 -2.82
C LEU A 461 6.79 0.65 -3.87
N ILE A 462 6.78 1.01 -5.15
CA ILE A 462 6.62 0.03 -6.23
C ILE A 462 7.99 -0.55 -6.55
N GLU A 463 8.16 -1.84 -6.23
CA GLU A 463 9.38 -2.58 -6.54
C GLU A 463 9.20 -3.34 -7.84
N PHE A 464 9.94 -2.93 -8.87
CA PHE A 464 9.96 -3.59 -10.16
C PHE A 464 11.13 -4.58 -10.23
N SER A 465 10.84 -5.84 -10.57
CA SER A 465 11.85 -6.88 -10.72
C SER A 465 11.82 -7.51 -12.12
N PHE A 466 13.00 -7.91 -12.60
CA PHE A 466 13.14 -8.56 -13.91
C PHE A 466 12.66 -10.01 -13.85
N ASN A 467 11.55 -10.30 -14.53
CA ASN A 467 11.24 -11.67 -14.94
C ASN A 467 11.72 -11.88 -16.38
N ILE A 468 12.69 -12.78 -16.53
CA ILE A 468 13.54 -12.99 -17.72
C ILE A 468 12.76 -13.46 -18.98
N PHE A 469 11.47 -13.79 -18.85
CA PHE A 469 10.73 -14.56 -19.88
C PHE A 469 9.56 -13.85 -20.57
N ASN A 470 9.33 -12.55 -20.38
CA ASN A 470 8.14 -11.89 -20.94
C ASN A 470 8.46 -10.79 -21.96
N ASP A 471 7.94 -10.95 -23.18
CA ASP A 471 7.86 -9.93 -24.25
C ASP A 471 7.09 -8.65 -23.84
N THR A 472 6.54 -8.61 -22.64
CA THR A 472 5.77 -7.49 -22.08
C THR A 472 6.59 -6.55 -21.19
N PHE A 473 7.91 -6.77 -21.04
CA PHE A 473 8.77 -5.96 -20.15
C PHE A 473 8.56 -4.45 -20.29
N GLU A 474 8.65 -3.93 -21.52
CA GLU A 474 8.56 -2.49 -21.80
C GLU A 474 7.18 -1.94 -21.43
N ASN A 475 6.13 -2.70 -21.71
CA ASN A 475 4.76 -2.32 -21.37
C ASN A 475 4.53 -2.35 -19.86
N THR A 476 5.03 -3.36 -19.16
CA THR A 476 4.92 -3.46 -17.70
C THR A 476 5.68 -2.32 -17.01
N LEU A 477 6.94 -2.09 -17.40
CA LEU A 477 7.75 -1.00 -16.85
C LEU A 477 7.09 0.36 -17.10
N LYS A 478 6.59 0.59 -18.32
CA LYS A 478 5.86 1.82 -18.67
C LYS A 478 4.62 2.01 -17.80
N ASN A 479 3.83 0.96 -17.61
CA ASN A 479 2.60 1.01 -16.81
C ASN A 479 2.90 1.28 -15.33
N ASP A 480 3.96 0.66 -14.79
CA ASP A 480 4.36 0.87 -13.39
C ASP A 480 4.89 2.29 -13.15
N ILE A 481 5.67 2.84 -14.09
CA ILE A 481 6.12 4.24 -14.03
C ILE A 481 4.93 5.21 -14.09
N LEU A 482 4.00 4.99 -15.02
CA LEU A 482 2.80 5.84 -15.13
C LEU A 482 1.94 5.78 -13.86
N SER A 483 1.78 4.58 -13.30
CA SER A 483 1.07 4.36 -12.04
C SER A 483 1.79 5.09 -10.89
N CYS A 484 3.12 5.01 -10.85
CA CYS A 484 3.93 5.69 -9.85
C CYS A 484 3.76 7.20 -9.89
N ILE A 485 3.80 7.79 -11.09
CA ILE A 485 3.61 9.24 -11.29
C ILE A 485 2.21 9.67 -10.84
N ARG A 486 1.16 8.91 -11.21
CA ARG A 486 -0.22 9.22 -10.82
C ARG A 486 -0.42 9.15 -9.30
N ILE A 487 0.15 8.15 -8.63
CA ILE A 487 0.01 7.94 -7.18
C ILE A 487 0.91 8.87 -6.37
N GLY A 488 2.08 9.25 -6.91
CA GLY A 488 3.11 9.97 -6.17
C GLY A 488 3.91 9.08 -5.21
N CYS A 489 4.05 7.79 -5.54
CA CYS A 489 4.81 6.82 -4.75
C CYS A 489 6.30 6.83 -5.10
N LEU A 490 7.10 6.02 -4.39
CA LEU A 490 8.48 5.73 -4.75
C LEU A 490 8.52 4.56 -5.73
N PHE A 491 9.45 4.59 -6.67
CA PHE A 491 9.69 3.50 -7.63
C PHE A 491 11.12 2.98 -7.44
N SER A 492 11.29 1.67 -7.52
CA SER A 492 12.61 1.03 -7.38
C SER A 492 12.76 -0.07 -8.42
N ILE A 493 13.82 0.02 -9.23
CA ILE A 493 14.16 -1.02 -10.20
C ILE A 493 15.22 -1.92 -9.59
N MET A 494 14.83 -3.16 -9.30
CA MET A 494 15.69 -4.16 -8.70
C MET A 494 16.52 -4.90 -9.74
N ASN A 495 17.77 -5.22 -9.42
CA ASN A 495 18.64 -6.09 -10.23
C ASN A 495 18.86 -5.63 -11.68
N MET A 496 19.04 -4.32 -11.91
CA MET A 496 19.25 -3.73 -13.26
C MET A 496 20.39 -4.37 -14.06
N HIS A 497 21.35 -4.97 -13.36
CA HIS A 497 22.52 -5.61 -13.93
C HIS A 497 22.29 -6.99 -14.58
N VAL A 498 21.15 -7.65 -14.31
CA VAL A 498 20.84 -8.98 -14.88
C VAL A 498 20.51 -8.85 -16.37
N SER A 499 20.44 -7.64 -16.90
CA SER A 499 20.15 -7.37 -18.30
C SER A 499 21.33 -7.68 -19.23
N GLY A 500 21.47 -8.94 -19.63
CA GLY A 500 22.13 -9.32 -20.89
C GLY A 500 21.40 -8.83 -22.16
N PHE A 501 20.34 -8.02 -22.03
CA PHE A 501 19.43 -7.64 -23.12
C PHE A 501 19.56 -6.18 -23.59
N PHE A 502 20.25 -5.31 -22.84
CA PHE A 502 20.47 -3.91 -23.24
C PHE A 502 21.39 -3.79 -24.47
N SER A 503 22.12 -4.85 -24.84
CA SER A 503 23.00 -4.87 -26.03
C SER A 503 22.26 -5.04 -27.37
N PHE A 504 21.00 -5.50 -27.39
CA PHE A 504 20.35 -5.90 -28.66
C PHE A 504 19.13 -5.08 -29.11
N ARG A 505 18.52 -4.23 -28.26
CA ARG A 505 17.30 -3.46 -28.65
C ARG A 505 17.31 -1.95 -28.39
N VAL A 506 18.35 -1.38 -27.77
CA VAL A 506 18.38 0.07 -27.46
C VAL A 506 18.70 0.96 -28.67
N ASN A 507 19.29 0.42 -29.73
CA ASN A 507 19.60 1.19 -30.94
C ASN A 507 18.37 1.65 -31.74
N SER A 508 17.17 1.08 -31.51
CA SER A 508 15.95 1.49 -32.21
C SER A 508 14.91 2.21 -31.32
N ILE A 509 14.96 2.00 -30.00
CA ILE A 509 13.92 2.47 -29.06
C ILE A 509 14.26 3.86 -28.49
N SER A 510 15.54 4.15 -28.22
CA SER A 510 15.98 5.40 -27.58
C SER A 510 15.69 6.66 -28.42
N TYR A 511 15.70 6.56 -29.75
CA TYR A 511 15.48 7.72 -30.63
C TYR A 511 14.00 7.99 -30.99
N LYS A 512 13.15 6.96 -31.08
CA LYS A 512 11.72 7.14 -31.44
C LYS A 512 10.80 7.40 -30.25
N PHE A 513 11.08 6.81 -29.09
CA PHE A 513 10.21 6.91 -27.91
C PHE A 513 10.20 8.32 -27.29
N ILE A 514 11.34 9.01 -27.36
CA ILE A 514 11.54 10.32 -26.70
C ILE A 514 11.19 11.48 -27.62
N HIS A 515 11.39 11.34 -28.94
CA HIS A 515 11.07 12.40 -29.90
C HIS A 515 9.56 12.49 -30.25
N GLY A 516 8.82 11.38 -30.15
CA GLY A 516 7.41 11.32 -30.56
C GLY A 516 6.40 11.70 -29.47
N PHE A 517 6.65 11.33 -28.21
CA PHE A 517 5.64 11.43 -27.13
C PHE A 517 5.88 12.61 -26.17
N PHE A 518 7.14 12.90 -25.80
CA PHE A 518 7.47 14.00 -24.90
C PHE A 518 7.25 15.39 -25.51
N LEU A 519 7.28 15.51 -26.85
CA LEU A 519 7.12 16.78 -27.56
C LEU A 519 5.68 17.21 -27.80
N LYS A 520 4.69 16.30 -27.71
CA LYS A 520 3.29 16.60 -28.03
C LYS A 520 2.37 16.81 -26.83
N LYS A 521 2.74 16.34 -25.63
CA LYS A 521 1.91 16.47 -24.41
C LYS A 521 2.52 17.33 -23.29
N ILE A 522 3.78 17.77 -23.43
CA ILE A 522 4.48 18.64 -22.46
C ILE A 522 4.89 19.94 -23.17
N SER A 523 3.90 20.67 -23.69
CA SER A 523 4.10 22.04 -24.20
C SER A 523 3.98 23.10 -23.09
N SER A 524 3.76 22.70 -21.83
CA SER A 524 3.54 23.64 -20.70
C SER A 524 4.64 23.65 -19.63
N LEU A 525 5.67 22.80 -19.67
CA LEU A 525 6.71 22.72 -18.63
C LEU A 525 8.12 22.65 -19.24
N ASN A 526 8.70 23.82 -19.51
CA ASN A 526 10.02 23.97 -20.16
C ASN A 526 11.21 23.44 -19.34
N THR A 527 11.04 23.15 -18.04
CA THR A 527 12.09 22.66 -17.13
C THR A 527 12.36 21.16 -17.26
N PHE A 528 11.41 20.35 -17.76
CA PHE A 528 11.54 18.88 -17.84
C PHE A 528 12.40 18.38 -19.02
N ARG A 529 12.66 19.25 -20.02
CA ARG A 529 13.32 18.91 -21.28
C ARG A 529 14.84 18.71 -21.13
N GLY A 530 15.44 19.30 -20.09
CA GLY A 530 16.87 19.19 -19.78
C GLY A 530 17.25 17.89 -19.07
N HIS A 531 16.44 17.46 -18.08
CA HIS A 531 16.73 16.27 -17.26
C HIS A 531 16.63 14.95 -18.04
N ILE A 532 15.79 14.89 -19.06
CA ILE A 532 15.67 13.70 -19.92
C ILE A 532 16.86 13.56 -20.88
N LYS A 533 17.40 14.69 -21.39
CA LYS A 533 18.66 14.68 -22.16
C LYS A 533 19.84 14.24 -21.31
N LEU A 534 19.84 14.62 -20.03
CA LEU A 534 20.85 14.18 -19.05
C LEU A 534 20.73 12.67 -18.78
N LEU A 535 19.51 12.14 -18.58
CA LEU A 535 19.23 10.71 -18.40
C LEU A 535 19.78 9.87 -19.57
N LEU A 536 19.59 10.36 -20.81
CA LEU A 536 20.09 9.73 -22.03
C LEU A 536 21.61 9.83 -22.18
N GLY A 537 22.20 10.97 -21.82
CA GLY A 537 23.66 11.17 -21.83
C GLY A 537 24.37 10.29 -20.80
N ILE A 538 23.77 10.11 -19.63
CA ILE A 538 24.24 9.24 -18.56
C ILE A 538 24.14 7.78 -19.02
N LEU A 539 22.99 7.32 -19.50
CA LEU A 539 22.82 5.95 -20.02
C LEU A 539 23.79 5.62 -21.17
N HIS A 540 24.07 6.57 -22.07
CA HIS A 540 25.02 6.39 -23.18
C HIS A 540 26.49 6.41 -22.72
N SER A 541 26.83 7.19 -21.69
CA SER A 541 28.17 7.20 -21.09
C SER A 541 28.45 5.94 -20.27
N PHE A 542 27.43 5.42 -19.57
CA PHE A 542 27.49 4.19 -18.77
C PHE A 542 27.81 2.95 -19.61
N TYR A 543 27.38 2.91 -20.87
CA TYR A 543 27.66 1.79 -21.78
C TYR A 543 29.14 1.67 -22.16
N ARG A 544 29.93 2.75 -22.03
CA ARG A 544 31.37 2.74 -22.36
C ARG A 544 32.29 2.35 -21.20
N SER A 545 31.82 2.29 -19.95
CA SER A 545 32.73 2.22 -18.80
C SER A 545 32.58 1.01 -17.87
N ILE A 546 31.69 0.04 -18.11
CA ILE A 546 31.48 -1.06 -17.15
C ILE A 546 31.68 -2.44 -17.80
N PHE A 547 32.88 -2.97 -17.62
CA PHE A 547 33.06 -4.38 -17.31
C PHE A 547 32.99 -4.50 -15.78
N VAL A 548 32.05 -5.31 -15.28
CA VAL A 548 31.94 -5.80 -13.89
C VAL A 548 31.52 -4.75 -12.83
N ASP A 549 30.20 -4.55 -12.65
CA ASP A 549 29.51 -4.67 -11.34
C ASP A 549 28.05 -4.14 -11.36
N LYS A 550 27.27 -4.58 -10.37
CA LYS A 550 25.80 -4.76 -10.43
C LYS A 550 25.00 -3.66 -9.70
N CYS A 551 24.16 -2.87 -10.41
CA CYS A 551 23.53 -1.62 -9.92
C CYS A 551 22.00 -1.69 -9.64
N TYR A 552 21.46 -0.76 -8.82
CA TYR A 552 20.01 -0.46 -8.56
C TYR A 552 19.73 1.04 -8.68
N ALA A 553 18.65 1.48 -9.32
CA ALA A 553 18.21 2.88 -9.40
C ALA A 553 16.82 3.10 -8.79
N ILE A 554 16.68 4.20 -8.07
CA ILE A 554 15.44 4.84 -7.59
C ILE A 554 15.15 6.01 -8.51
#